data_AF-A0A7I7RRY9-F1
#
_entry.id   AF-A0A7I7RRY9-F1
#
_cell.length_a   1.000
_cell.length_b   1.000
_cell.length_c   1.000
_cell.angle_alpha   90.00
_cell.angle_beta   90.00
_cell.angle_gamma   90.00
#
_symmetry.space_group_name_H-M   'P 1'
#
loop_
_entity.id
_entity.type
_entity.pdbx_description
1 polymer ?
#
loop_
_entity_poly.entity_id
_entity_poly.type
_entity_poly.pdbx_seq_one_letter_code
_entity_poly.pdbx_strand_id
1 'polypeptide(L)'
;MTRDQLLARYRELVRHELPQRGRAGRWVVTKDHCFGRILLDHAVGGCWYDALDRRRSPAFTQLDDDQLTEAVALAERVMREGDPLLRQLNAQSLSWRGKL
;
A
#
# COMPACT_ATOMS: atom_id res chain seq x y z
N MET A 1 -2.38 -12.60 -13.25
CA MET A 1 -3.61 -11.81 -13.07
C MET A 1 -3.67 -10.78 -14.18
N THR A 2 -4.86 -10.45 -14.70
CA THR A 2 -5.04 -9.28 -15.56
C THR A 2 -4.94 -7.99 -14.74
N ARG A 3 -4.74 -6.84 -15.39
CA ARG A 3 -4.70 -5.53 -14.73
C ARG A 3 -5.95 -5.27 -13.89
N ASP A 4 -7.14 -5.57 -14.42
CA ASP A 4 -8.40 -5.40 -13.68
C ASP A 4 -8.49 -6.30 -12.44
N GLN A 5 -7.98 -7.53 -12.53
CA GLN A 5 -7.87 -8.43 -11.39
C GLN A 5 -6.92 -7.88 -10.32
N LEU A 6 -5.78 -7.30 -10.73
CA LEU A 6 -4.83 -6.67 -9.82
C LEU A 6 -5.44 -5.43 -9.14
N LEU A 7 -6.13 -4.57 -9.89
CA LEU A 7 -6.83 -3.40 -9.33
C LEU A 7 -7.89 -3.81 -8.31
N ALA A 8 -8.69 -4.83 -8.64
CA ALA A 8 -9.69 -5.38 -7.73
C ALA A 8 -9.04 -5.96 -6.47
N ARG A 9 -7.94 -6.72 -6.63
CA ARG A 9 -7.21 -7.34 -5.53
C ARG A 9 -6.58 -6.31 -4.61
N TYR A 10 -5.90 -5.31 -5.19
CA TYR A 10 -5.33 -4.19 -4.43
C TYR A 10 -6.40 -3.47 -3.62
N ARG A 11 -7.53 -3.16 -4.25
CA ARG A 11 -8.65 -2.49 -3.59
C ARG A 11 -9.19 -3.30 -2.41
N GLU A 12 -9.37 -4.61 -2.59
CA GLU A 12 -9.87 -5.50 -1.54
C GLU A 12 -8.91 -5.55 -0.34
N LEU A 13 -7.62 -5.77 -0.62
CA LEU A 13 -6.57 -5.82 0.40
C LEU A 13 -6.52 -4.52 1.21
N VAL A 14 -6.48 -3.38 0.53
CA VAL A 14 -6.26 -2.07 1.18
C VAL A 14 -7.50 -1.56 1.90
N ARG A 15 -8.71 -1.79 1.36
CA ARG A 15 -9.95 -1.26 1.94
C ARG A 15 -10.53 -2.16 3.02
N HIS A 16 -10.29 -3.46 2.96
CA HIS A 16 -10.98 -4.43 3.80
C HIS A 16 -10.02 -5.31 4.60
N GLU A 17 -9.23 -6.16 3.94
CA GLU A 17 -8.46 -7.21 4.62
C GLU A 17 -7.37 -6.66 5.55
N LEU A 18 -6.52 -5.75 5.05
CA LEU A 18 -5.42 -5.18 5.85
C LEU A 18 -5.94 -4.34 7.03
N PRO A 19 -6.91 -3.42 6.87
CA PRO A 19 -7.52 -2.72 8.00
C PRO A 19 -8.14 -3.66 9.04
N GLN A 20 -8.88 -4.68 8.60
CA GLN A 20 -9.49 -5.65 9.50
C GLN A 20 -8.43 -6.40 10.31
N ARG A 21 -7.40 -6.91 9.63
CA ARG A 21 -6.29 -7.62 10.27
C ARG A 21 -5.49 -6.72 11.20
N GLY A 22 -5.24 -5.48 10.79
CA GLY A 22 -4.55 -4.49 11.60
C GLY A 22 -5.28 -4.15 12.89
N ARG A 23 -6.62 -4.01 12.84
CA ARG A 23 -7.44 -3.78 14.03
C ARG A 23 -7.44 -4.99 14.96
N ALA A 24 -7.64 -6.19 14.41
CA ALA A 24 -7.65 -7.42 15.19
C ALA A 24 -6.30 -7.70 15.86
N GLY A 25 -5.20 -7.46 15.13
CA GLY A 25 -3.83 -7.68 15.60
C GLY A 25 -3.18 -6.51 16.33
N ARG A 26 -3.90 -5.39 16.55
CA ARG A 26 -3.39 -4.15 17.17
C ARG A 26 -2.09 -3.64 16.50
N TRP A 27 -2.04 -3.66 15.18
CA TRP A 27 -0.90 -3.22 14.38
C TRP A 27 -0.67 -1.71 14.48
N VAL A 28 0.52 -1.25 14.07
CA VAL A 28 0.87 0.20 14.04
C VAL A 28 -0.02 1.01 13.11
N VAL A 29 -0.60 0.36 12.11
CA VAL A 29 -1.49 0.95 11.12
C VAL A 29 -2.76 0.12 11.02
N THR A 30 -3.90 0.80 11.06
CA THR A 30 -5.24 0.18 11.07
C THR A 30 -6.23 0.86 10.12
N LYS A 31 -5.83 1.96 9.47
CA LYS A 31 -6.65 2.72 8.54
C LYS A 31 -6.24 2.38 7.10
N ASP A 32 -7.24 2.16 6.26
CA ASP A 32 -7.11 1.86 4.82
C ASP A 32 -6.16 2.83 4.08
N HIS A 33 -6.34 4.14 4.26
CA HIS A 33 -5.52 5.14 3.59
C HIS A 33 -4.06 5.15 4.03
N CYS A 34 -3.75 4.64 5.23
CA CYS A 34 -2.38 4.48 5.68
C CYS A 34 -1.71 3.29 4.97
N PHE A 35 -2.42 2.15 4.84
CA PHE A 35 -1.94 1.04 4.03
C PHE A 35 -1.75 1.46 2.57
N GLY A 36 -2.76 2.11 1.99
CA GLY A 36 -2.69 2.58 0.62
C GLY A 36 -1.50 3.51 0.39
N ARG A 37 -1.22 4.43 1.32
CA ARG A 37 -0.04 5.30 1.22
C ARG A 37 1.27 4.53 1.26
N ILE A 38 1.44 3.64 2.24
CA ILE A 38 2.68 2.86 2.38
C ILE A 38 2.92 2.03 1.12
N LEU A 39 1.90 1.32 0.63
CA LEU A 39 2.03 0.48 -0.55
C LEU A 39 2.33 1.28 -1.81
N LEU A 40 1.68 2.44 -1.99
CA LEU A 40 1.96 3.34 -3.12
C LEU A 40 3.38 3.90 -3.05
N ASP A 41 3.83 4.32 -1.87
CA ASP A 41 5.18 4.84 -1.70
C ASP A 41 6.23 3.78 -2.11
N HIS A 42 6.03 2.53 -1.70
CA HIS A 42 6.92 1.42 -2.08
C HIS A 42 6.83 1.07 -3.57
N ALA A 43 5.63 1.08 -4.16
CA ALA A 43 5.43 0.80 -5.58
C ALA A 43 6.11 1.83 -6.49
N VAL A 44 6.25 3.09 -6.05
CA VAL A 44 6.95 4.13 -6.82
C VAL A 44 8.38 4.40 -6.32
N GLY A 45 8.84 3.70 -5.28
CA GLY A 45 10.16 3.87 -4.68
C GLY A 45 10.40 5.24 -4.00
N GLY A 46 9.36 5.90 -3.50
CA GLY A 46 9.46 7.26 -2.97
C GLY A 46 8.12 7.82 -2.46
N CYS A 47 7.98 9.14 -2.44
CA CYS A 47 6.69 9.78 -2.12
C CYS A 47 5.71 9.60 -3.28
N TRP A 48 4.61 8.87 -3.06
CA TRP A 48 3.67 8.55 -4.15
C TRP A 48 3.08 9.78 -4.83
N TYR A 49 2.91 10.88 -4.11
CA TYR A 49 2.31 12.11 -4.65
C TYR A 49 3.29 12.96 -5.48
N ASP A 50 4.57 12.58 -5.52
CA ASP A 50 5.54 13.18 -6.44
C ASP A 50 5.50 12.47 -7.81
N ALA A 51 5.02 11.22 -7.84
CA ALA A 51 4.91 10.39 -9.05
C ALA A 51 3.49 10.31 -9.62
N LEU A 52 2.45 10.37 -8.78
CA LEU A 52 1.06 10.16 -9.17
C LEU A 52 0.19 11.37 -8.86
N ASP A 53 -0.78 11.67 -9.73
CA ASP A 53 -1.66 12.82 -9.57
C ASP A 53 -2.80 12.53 -8.59
N ARG A 54 -2.78 13.18 -7.43
CA ARG A 54 -3.79 13.06 -6.37
C ARG A 54 -5.21 13.47 -6.79
N ARG A 55 -5.35 14.27 -7.85
CA ARG A 55 -6.62 14.89 -8.27
C ARG A 55 -7.29 14.16 -9.43
N ARG A 56 -6.54 13.38 -10.21
CA ARG A 56 -7.03 12.75 -11.44
C ARG A 56 -7.92 11.54 -11.18
N SER A 57 -7.46 10.64 -10.31
CA SER A 57 -8.14 9.38 -10.00
C SER A 57 -7.59 8.80 -8.70
N PRO A 58 -8.17 7.72 -8.15
CA PRO A 58 -7.52 6.99 -7.06
C PRO A 58 -6.09 6.60 -7.47
N ALA A 59 -5.09 6.96 -6.67
CA ALA A 59 -3.68 6.89 -7.07
C ALA A 59 -3.24 5.49 -7.54
N PHE A 60 -3.75 4.42 -6.93
CA PHE A 60 -3.41 3.04 -7.33
C PHE A 60 -3.86 2.66 -8.75
N THR A 61 -4.81 3.39 -9.36
CA THR A 61 -5.21 3.14 -10.75
C THR A 61 -4.23 3.73 -11.76
N GLN A 62 -3.30 4.58 -11.30
CA GLN A 62 -2.30 5.26 -12.12
C GLN A 62 -0.97 4.50 -12.16
N LEU A 63 -0.78 3.49 -11.31
CA LEU A 63 0.39 2.60 -11.35
C LEU A 63 0.43 1.87 -12.70
N ASP A 64 1.62 1.69 -13.26
CA ASP A 64 1.79 0.77 -14.39
C ASP A 64 1.58 -0.69 -13.96
N ASP A 65 1.66 -1.63 -14.90
CA ASP A 65 1.36 -3.04 -14.62
C ASP A 65 2.38 -3.68 -13.66
N ASP A 66 3.65 -3.28 -13.73
CA ASP A 66 4.72 -3.80 -12.88
C ASP A 66 4.57 -3.24 -11.45
N GLN A 67 4.42 -1.93 -11.32
CA GLN A 67 4.18 -1.25 -10.05
C GLN A 67 2.91 -1.76 -9.35
N LEU A 68 1.84 -1.98 -10.11
CA LEU A 68 0.59 -2.52 -9.56
C LEU A 68 0.77 -3.96 -9.09
N THR A 69 1.50 -4.78 -9.85
CA THR A 69 1.84 -6.16 -9.47
C THR A 69 2.65 -6.17 -8.19
N GLU A 70 3.68 -5.33 -8.08
CA GLU A 70 4.51 -5.18 -6.88
C GLU A 70 3.69 -4.71 -5.68
N ALA A 71 2.80 -3.72 -5.86
CA ALA A 71 1.95 -3.21 -4.81
C ALA A 71 1.01 -4.28 -4.25
N VAL A 72 0.41 -5.11 -5.12
CA VAL A 72 -0.42 -6.26 -4.71
C VAL A 72 0.42 -7.31 -3.99
N ALA A 73 1.57 -7.69 -4.56
CA ALA A 73 2.46 -8.70 -3.96
C ALA A 73 2.94 -8.26 -2.57
N LEU A 74 3.28 -6.98 -2.39
CA LEU A 74 3.68 -6.41 -1.12
C LEU A 74 2.53 -6.40 -0.12
N ALA A 75 1.32 -6.04 -0.54
CA ALA A 75 0.13 -6.07 0.32
C ALA A 75 -0.19 -7.50 0.81
N GLU A 76 -0.09 -8.50 -0.07
CA GLU A 76 -0.26 -9.90 0.29
C GLU A 76 0.85 -10.42 1.21
N ARG A 77 2.08 -9.93 1.01
CA ARG A 77 3.21 -10.23 1.89
C ARG A 77 2.99 -9.65 3.29
N VAL A 78 2.48 -8.42 3.40
CA VAL A 78 2.06 -7.84 4.69
C VAL A 78 0.93 -8.66 5.32
N MET A 79 -0.01 -9.17 4.52
CA MET A 79 -1.02 -10.11 5.04
C MET A 79 -0.39 -11.40 5.57
N ARG A 80 0.69 -11.93 5.00
CA ARG A 80 1.35 -13.14 5.51
C ARG A 80 2.23 -12.86 6.75
N GLU A 81 3.10 -11.86 6.67
CA GLU A 81 4.15 -11.58 7.66
C GLU A 81 3.67 -10.69 8.82
N GLY A 82 2.64 -9.86 8.59
CA GLY A 82 2.00 -9.05 9.61
C GLY A 82 2.74 -7.77 10.01
N ASP A 83 2.50 -7.34 11.26
CA ASP A 83 2.99 -6.06 11.80
C ASP A 83 4.52 -5.87 11.73
N PRO A 84 5.39 -6.89 11.92
CA PRO A 84 6.83 -6.70 11.83
C PRO A 84 7.30 -6.15 10.47
N LEU A 85 6.80 -6.71 9.37
CA LEU A 85 7.08 -6.20 8.03
C LEU A 85 6.45 -4.81 7.85
N LEU A 86 5.19 -4.64 8.25
CA LEU A 86 4.48 -3.37 8.12
C LEU A 86 5.22 -2.21 8.81
N ARG A 87 5.84 -2.44 9.96
CA ARG A 87 6.66 -1.44 10.66
C ARG A 87 7.86 -0.99 9.82
N GLN A 88 8.57 -1.92 9.20
CA GLN A 88 9.71 -1.60 8.33
C GLN A 88 9.25 -0.78 7.13
N LEU A 89 8.17 -1.21 6.47
CA LEU A 89 7.60 -0.50 5.32
C LEU A 89 7.12 0.91 5.70
N ASN A 90 6.45 1.05 6.84
CA ASN A 90 5.98 2.34 7.34
C ASN A 90 7.15 3.27 7.70
N ALA A 91 8.20 2.77 8.34
CA ALA A 91 9.40 3.55 8.63
C ALA A 91 10.05 4.09 7.34
N GLN A 92 10.22 3.24 6.32
CA GLN A 92 10.75 3.67 5.04
C GLN A 92 9.85 4.73 4.36
N SER A 93 8.53 4.50 4.36
CA SER A 93 7.55 5.46 3.83
C SER A 93 7.59 6.79 4.59
N LEU A 94 7.84 6.80 5.90
CA LEU A 94 8.00 8.04 6.67
C LEU A 94 9.33 8.74 6.33
N SER A 95 10.42 7.99 6.13
CA SER A 95 11.72 8.50 5.71
C SER A 95 11.61 9.24 4.37
N TRP A 96 11.02 8.60 3.34
CA TRP A 96 10.80 9.23 2.04
C TRP A 96 9.98 10.52 2.14
N ARG A 97 9.00 10.56 3.05
CA ARG A 97 8.13 11.73 3.28
C ARG A 97 8.73 12.78 4.21
N GLY A 98 9.98 12.62 4.68
CA GLY A 98 10.65 13.55 5.59
C GLY A 98 9.98 13.65 6.97
N LYS A 99 9.48 12.53 7.50
CA LYS A 99 8.74 12.46 8.77
C LYS A 99 9.45 11.65 9.87
N LEU A 100 10.70 11.28 9.64
CA LEU A 100 11.60 10.66 10.61
C LEU A 100 12.74 11.60 10.96
#